data_AF-C0GJ99-F1
#
_entry.id   AF-C0GJ99-F1
#
_cell.length_a   1.000
_cell.length_b   1.000
_cell.length_c   1.000
_cell.angle_alpha   90.00
_cell.angle_beta   90.00
_cell.angle_gamma   90.00
#
_symmetry.space_group_name_H-M   'P 1'
#
loop_
_entity.id
_entity.type
_entity.pdbx_description
1 polymer ?
#
loop_
_entity_poly.entity_id
_entity_poly.type
_entity_poly.pdbx_seq_one_letter_code
_entity_poly.pdbx_strand_id
1 'polypeptide(L)' 'MKPEICLFCTKETAEGLHIFQAVICRECEGTLIRTDTTHPRYPEYVEKLKRIWPACEAGY' A
#
# COMPACT_ATOMS: atom_id res chain seq x y z
N MET A 1 -0.25 5.37 -21.95
CA MET A 1 0.10 5.66 -20.55
C MET A 1 -1.10 5.25 -19.72
N LYS A 2 -1.04 4.17 -18.94
CA LYS A 2 -2.16 3.74 -18.09
C LYS A 2 -2.07 4.51 -16.78
N PRO A 3 -3.13 5.24 -16.36
CA PRO A 3 -3.15 5.82 -15.03
C PRO A 3 -3.20 4.69 -13.99
N GLU A 4 -2.29 4.72 -13.03
CA GLU A 4 -2.31 3.79 -11.90
C GLU A 4 -2.98 4.48 -10.71
N ILE A 5 -3.80 3.74 -9.98
CA ILE A 5 -4.64 4.30 -8.92
C ILE A 5 -4.07 3.90 -7.57
N CYS A 6 -3.80 4.89 -6.72
CA CYS A 6 -3.25 4.65 -5.39
C CYS A 6 -4.17 3.79 -4.52
N LEU A 7 -3.62 2.75 -3.90
CA LEU A 7 -4.36 1.82 -3.03
C LEU A 7 -4.96 2.50 -1.78
N PHE A 8 -4.34 3.58 -1.29
CA PHE A 8 -4.75 4.22 -0.04
C PHE A 8 -5.71 5.39 -0.23
N CYS A 9 -5.47 6.24 -1.23
CA CYS A 9 -6.25 7.45 -1.47
C CYS A 9 -7.08 7.41 -2.76
N THR A 10 -6.96 6.32 -3.54
CA THR A 10 -7.72 6.10 -4.78
C THR A 10 -7.52 7.20 -5.83
N LYS A 11 -6.43 7.97 -5.72
CA LYS A 11 -6.05 9.00 -6.68
C LYS A 11 -5.22 8.41 -7.82
N GLU A 12 -5.40 8.95 -9.02
CA GLU A 12 -4.53 8.67 -10.15
C GLU A 12 -3.12 9.20 -9.85
N THR A 13 -2.13 8.34 -10.02
CA THR A 13 -0.73 8.67 -9.81
C THR A 13 0.10 8.06 -10.93
N ALA A 14 1.09 8.80 -11.38
CA ALA A 14 2.04 8.33 -12.39
C ALA A 14 3.30 7.71 -11.74
N GLU A 15 3.51 7.94 -10.44
CA GLU A 15 4.74 7.61 -9.75
C GLU A 15 4.52 7.36 -8.25
N GLY A 16 5.19 6.34 -7.74
CA GLY A 16 5.11 5.96 -6.33
C GLY A 16 5.71 4.57 -6.08
N LEU A 17 5.31 3.94 -4.99
CA LEU A 17 5.71 2.59 -4.63
C LEU A 17 4.75 1.57 -5.25
N HIS A 18 5.25 0.74 -6.17
CA HIS A 18 4.46 -0.29 -6.85
C HIS A 18 4.68 -1.63 -6.13
N ILE A 19 3.60 -2.22 -5.60
CA ILE A 19 3.60 -3.47 -4.86
C ILE A 19 2.64 -4.45 -5.55
N PHE A 20 3.17 -5.53 -6.13
CA PHE A 20 2.43 -6.49 -6.96
C PHE A 20 1.62 -5.81 -8.09
N GLN A 21 0.29 -5.73 -7.92
CA GLN A 21 -0.67 -5.13 -8.84
C GLN A 21 -1.26 -3.82 -8.31
N ALA A 22 -0.72 -3.27 -7.24
CA ALA A 22 -1.17 -2.03 -6.62
C ALA A 22 -0.05 -0.98 -6.61
N VAL A 23 -0.42 0.29 -6.68
CA VAL A 23 0.50 1.43 -6.52
C VAL A 23 0.13 2.23 -5.27
N ILE A 24 1.12 2.83 -4.63
CA ILE A 24 0.97 3.75 -3.51
C ILE A 24 1.64 5.07 -3.91
N CYS A 25 0.89 6.17 -3.97
CA CYS A 25 1.47 7.46 -4.31
C CYS A 25 2.49 7.94 -3.25
N ARG A 26 3.35 8.89 -3.62
CA ARG A 26 4.39 9.42 -2.72
C ARG A 26 3.87 10.01 -1.40
N GLU A 27 2.69 10.61 -1.40
CA GLU A 27 2.09 11.13 -0.15
C GLU A 27 1.75 10.00 0.82
N CYS A 28 1.15 8.92 0.30
CA CYS A 28 0.75 7.78 1.10
C CYS A 28 1.96 6.96 1.56
N GLU A 29 2.98 6.77 0.71
CA GLU A 29 4.20 6.08 1.12
C GLU A 29 4.94 6.85 2.22
N GLY A 30 5.04 8.19 2.09
CA GLY A 30 5.69 9.02 3.09
C GLY A 30 4.94 8.99 4.41
N THR A 31 3.61 8.97 4.38
CA THR A 31 2.79 8.79 5.59
C THR A 31 3.03 7.41 6.21
N LEU A 32 3.10 6.36 5.39
CA LEU A 32 3.31 4.99 5.83
C LEU A 32 4.69 4.79 6.48
N ILE A 33 5.75 5.34 5.87
CA ILE A 33 7.14 5.30 6.37
C ILE A 33 7.28 6.13 7.66
N ARG A 34 6.59 7.27 7.74
CA ARG A 34 6.59 8.14 8.93
C ARG A 34 5.63 7.66 10.03
N THR A 35 4.77 6.69 9.73
CA THR A 35 3.89 6.09 10.74
C THR A 35 4.72 5.12 11.57
N ASP A 36 4.93 5.48 12.83
CA ASP A 36 5.60 4.61 13.79
C ASP A 36 4.84 3.29 13.99
N THR A 37 5.59 2.22 14.25
CA THR A 37 5.01 0.89 14.52
C THR A 37 4.15 0.86 15.79
N THR A 38 4.33 1.83 16.68
CA THR A 38 3.55 2.03 17.89
C THR A 38 2.25 2.79 17.65
N HIS A 39 2.06 3.36 16.45
CA HIS A 39 0.89 4.14 16.13
C HIS A 39 -0.33 3.22 15.90
N PRO A 40 -1.51 3.51 16.46
CA PRO A 40 -2.71 2.68 16.31
C PRO A 40 -3.20 2.48 14.87
N ARG A 41 -2.66 3.25 13.91
CA ARG A 41 -2.99 3.18 12.48
C ARG A 41 -2.07 2.27 11.69
N TYR A 42 -0.88 1.95 12.22
CA TYR A 42 0.04 0.99 11.62
C TYR A 42 -0.62 -0.35 11.25
N PRO A 43 -1.41 -1.00 12.14
CA PRO A 43 -2.09 -2.25 11.79
C PRO A 43 -3.09 -2.11 10.62
N GLU A 44 -3.77 -0.97 10.47
CA GLU A 44 -4.69 -0.73 9.34
C GLU A 44 -3.93 -0.68 8.00
N TYR A 45 -2.75 -0.06 8.00
CA TYR A 45 -1.87 -0.04 6.82
C TYR A 45 -1.40 -1.45 6.45
N VAL A 46 -1.01 -2.26 7.44
CA VAL A 46 -0.61 -3.65 7.26
C VAL A 46 -1.76 -4.50 6.73
N GLU A 47 -2.98 -4.34 7.23
CA GLU A 47 -4.16 -5.04 6.69
C GLU A 47 -4.41 -4.72 5.22
N LYS A 48 -4.30 -3.46 4.82
CA LYS A 48 -4.45 -3.05 3.42
C LYS A 48 -3.37 -3.68 2.53
N LEU A 49 -2.14 -3.77 3.02
CA LEU A 49 -1.03 -4.45 2.32
C LEU A 49 -1.23 -5.97 2.26
N LYS A 50 -1.81 -6.59 3.30
CA LYS A 50 -2.13 -8.02 3.28
C LYS A 50 -3.19 -8.37 2.22
N ARG A 51 -4.09 -7.45 1.88
CA ARG A 51 -5.12 -7.67 0.84
C ARG A 51 -4.57 -7.69 -0.58
N ILE A 52 -3.49 -6.96 -0.85
CA ILE A 52 -2.80 -6.99 -2.15
C ILE A 52 -1.83 -8.16 -2.26
N TRP A 53 -1.40 -8.73 -1.12
CA TRP A 53 -0.69 -9.99 -1.13
C TRP A 53 -1.69 -11.08 -1.55
N PRO A 54 -1.50 -11.77 -2.69
CA PRO A 54 -2.33 -12.91 -3.03
C PRO A 54 -2.04 -14.01 -2.00
N ALA A 55 -2.84 -14.03 -0.93
CA ALA A 55 -2.80 -15.08 0.07
C ALA A 55 -3.44 -16.33 -0.52
N CYS A 56 -2.70 -17.00 -1.41
CA CYS A 56 -2.96 -18.38 -1.80
C CYS A 56 -1.65 -19.17 -1.65
N GLU A 57 -1.65 -20.08 -0.67
CA GLU A 57 -0.84 -21.31 -0.61
C GLU A 57 0.68 -21.22 -0.41
N ALA A 58 1.12 -20.82 0.79
CA ALA A 58 2.36 -21.36 1.35
C ALA A 58 2.09 -21.82 2.78
N GLY A 59 1.55 -23.05 2.90
CA GLY A 59 1.71 -23.82 4.11
C GLY A 59 3.20 -24.02 4.36
N TYR A 60 3.65 -23.65 5.54
CA TYR A 60 4.87 -24.14 6.18
C TYR A 60 4.50 -24.64 7.55
#